data_AF-A0A7J6XFE3-F1
#
_entry.id   AF-A0A7J6XFE3-F1
#
_cell.length_a   1.000
_cell.length_b   1.000
_cell.length_c   1.000
_cell.angle_alpha   90.00
_cell.angle_beta   90.00
_cell.angle_gamma   90.00
#
_symmetry.space_group_name_H-M   'P 1'
#
loop_
_entity.id
_entity.type
_entity.pdbx_description
1 polymer ?
#
loop_
_entity_poly.entity_id
_entity_poly.type
_entity_poly.pdbx_seq_one_letter_code
_entity_poly.pdbx_strand_id
1 'polypeptide(L)' 'MVWNGNSELYGITTPEEEQTARKMIVVGLWCVQTDLAVRPQMSEVVQMLKGSLETLQIPSRPASI' A
#
# COMPACT_ATOMS: atom_id res chain seq x y z
N MET A 1 12.68 7.39 -7.08
CA MET A 1 11.93 7.12 -5.83
C MET A 1 12.38 5.78 -5.29
N VAL A 2 13.35 5.84 -4.37
CA VAL A 2 13.78 4.72 -3.52
C VAL A 2 12.98 4.90 -2.24
N TRP A 3 12.06 3.99 -1.95
CA TRP A 3 11.28 4.01 -0.70
C TRP A 3 12.20 3.46 0.40
N ASN A 4 12.93 4.35 1.08
CA ASN A 4 13.64 4.03 2.32
C ASN A 4 12.69 4.39 3.47
N GLY A 5 12.39 3.44 4.34
CA GLY A 5 11.26 3.43 5.29
C GLY A 5 11.25 4.45 6.43
N ASN A 6 11.77 5.66 6.23
CA ASN A 6 11.64 6.80 7.13
C ASN A 6 10.85 7.93 6.46
N SER A 7 9.55 7.73 6.28
CA SER A 7 8.62 8.76 5.83
C SER A 7 7.85 9.32 7.02
N GLU A 8 8.28 10.45 7.58
CA GLU A 8 7.37 11.27 8.38
C GLU A 8 6.24 11.72 7.45
N LEU A 9 5.07 11.10 7.57
CA LEU A 9 3.89 11.49 6.83
C LEU A 9 3.36 12.79 7.44
N TYR A 10 3.42 13.88 6.68
CA TYR A 10 2.99 15.19 7.16
C TYR A 10 1.51 15.17 7.57
N GLY A 11 1.22 15.61 8.80
CA GLY A 11 -0.13 15.62 9.37
C GLY A 11 -0.57 14.31 10.02
N ILE A 12 0.27 13.27 10.04
CA ILE A 12 0.08 12.08 10.87
C ILE A 12 0.68 12.36 12.24
N THR A 13 -0.13 12.25 13.28
CA THR A 13 0.26 12.64 14.65
C THR A 13 0.28 11.46 15.62
N THR A 14 -0.36 10.35 15.25
CA THR A 14 -0.48 9.15 16.09
C THR A 14 0.06 7.90 15.37
N PRO A 15 0.57 6.90 16.12
CA PRO A 15 0.98 5.63 15.55
C PRO A 15 -0.13 4.89 14.78
N GLU A 16 -1.38 5.01 15.23
CA GLU A 16 -2.55 4.39 14.60
C GLU A 16 -2.85 5.01 13.23
N GLU A 17 -2.75 6.35 13.14
CA GLU A 17 -2.84 7.08 11.87
C GLU A 17 -1.70 6.68 10.93
N GLU A 18 -0.47 6.53 11.45
CA GLU A 18 0.68 6.12 10.65
C GLU A 18 0.48 4.71 10.08
N GLN A 19 0.04 3.76 10.90
CA GLN A 19 -0.25 2.41 10.47
C GLN A 19 -1.34 2.37 9.41
N THR A 20 -2.39 3.18 9.59
CA THR A 20 -3.50 3.31 8.64
C THR A 20 -3.03 3.90 7.31
N ALA A 21 -2.25 4.98 7.36
CA ALA A 21 -1.73 5.64 6.17
C ALA A 21 -0.76 4.74 5.39
N ARG A 22 0.16 4.06 6.08
CA ARG A 22 1.05 3.05 5.46
C ARG A 22 0.24 1.95 4.76
N LYS A 23 -0.82 1.45 5.41
CA LYS A 23 -1.73 0.46 4.81
C LYS A 23 -2.40 0.99 3.54
N MET A 24 -2.95 2.20 3.60
CA MET A 24 -3.58 2.84 2.43
C MET A 24 -2.59 3.02 1.27
N ILE A 25 -1.35 3.40 1.56
CA ILE A 25 -0.30 3.54 0.54
C ILE A 25 -0.04 2.19 -0.13
N VAL A 26 0.17 1.11 0.63
CA VAL A 26 0.44 -0.22 0.06
C VAL A 26 -0.73 -0.71 -0.79
N VAL A 27 -1.97 -0.62 -0.27
CA VAL A 27 -3.17 -1.00 -1.03
C VAL A 27 -3.33 -0.15 -2.29
N GLY A 28 -3.10 1.16 -2.19
CA GLY A 28 -3.15 2.08 -3.32
C GLY A 28 -2.13 1.72 -4.40
N LEU A 29 -0.89 1.39 -4.01
CA LEU A 29 0.15 0.94 -4.92
C LEU A 29 -0.27 -0.32 -5.69
N TRP A 30 -0.93 -1.29 -5.04
CA TRP A 30 -1.48 -2.48 -5.72
C TRP A 30 -2.56 -2.13 -6.76
N CYS A 31 -3.42 -1.15 -6.46
CA CYS A 31 -4.53 -0.77 -7.33
C CYS A 31 -4.09 -0.04 -8.61
N VAL A 32 -2.95 0.66 -8.57
CA VAL A 32 -2.47 1.49 -9.69
C VAL A 32 -1.44 0.79 -10.58
N GLN A 33 -1.11 -0.48 -10.31
CA GLN A 33 -0.13 -1.25 -11.11
C GLN A 33 -0.47 -1.24 -12.61
N THR A 34 0.52 -1.13 -13.48
CA THR A 34 0.30 -1.07 -14.94
C THR A 34 -0.27 -2.37 -15.49
N ASP A 35 0.19 -3.51 -14.96
CA ASP A 35 -0.34 -4.82 -15.32
C ASP A 35 -1.68 -5.04 -14.61
N LEU A 36 -2.73 -5.31 -15.39
CA LEU A 36 -4.08 -5.54 -14.89
C LEU A 36 -4.19 -6.90 -14.18
N ALA A 37 -3.38 -7.88 -14.55
CA ALA A 37 -3.43 -9.23 -13.97
C ALA A 37 -2.95 -9.26 -12.51
N VAL A 38 -2.15 -8.27 -12.08
CA VAL A 38 -1.66 -8.16 -10.70
C VAL A 38 -2.52 -7.24 -9.83
N ARG A 39 -3.50 -6.53 -10.41
CA ARG A 39 -4.39 -5.67 -9.63
C ARG A 39 -5.37 -6.54 -8.84
N PRO A 40 -5.54 -6.28 -7.53
CA PRO A 40 -6.52 -6.98 -6.73
C PRO A 40 -7.95 -6.60 -7.14
N GLN A 41 -8.87 -7.55 -6.99
CA GLN A 41 -10.30 -7.29 -7.07
C GLN A 41 -10.77 -6.42 -5.90
N MET A 42 -11.91 -5.73 -6.05
CA MET A 42 -12.43 -4.87 -4.99
C MET A 42 -12.72 -5.60 -3.67
N SER A 43 -13.13 -6.87 -3.73
CA SER A 43 -13.32 -7.71 -2.54
C SER A 43 -11.99 -7.93 -1.79
N GLU A 44 -10.91 -8.16 -2.52
CA GLU A 44 -9.55 -8.33 -1.97
C GLU A 44 -9.04 -7.01 -1.40
N VAL A 45 -9.25 -5.88 -2.08
CA VAL A 45 -8.93 -4.53 -1.57
C VAL A 45 -9.61 -4.26 -0.24
N VAL A 46 -10.90 -4.58 -0.11
CA VAL A 46 -11.64 -4.43 1.15
C VAL A 46 -11.06 -5.34 2.25
N GLN A 47 -10.68 -6.57 1.91
CA GLN A 47 -10.04 -7.48 2.84
C GLN A 47 -8.68 -6.95 3.30
N MET A 48 -7.86 -6.43 2.39
CA MET A 48 -6.56 -5.83 2.70
C MET A 48 -6.69 -4.63 3.64
N LEU A 49 -7.69 -3.76 3.42
CA LEU A 49 -7.94 -2.60 4.28
C LEU A 49 -8.39 -2.99 5.70
N LYS A 50 -9.22 -4.03 5.81
CA LYS A 50 -9.67 -4.57 7.10
C LYS A 50 -8.58 -5.38 7.81
N GLY A 51 -7.66 -5.99 7.07
CA GLY A 51 -6.58 -6.83 7.59
C GLY A 51 -5.42 -6.07 8.23
N SER A 52 -4.40 -6.80 8.70
CA SER A 52 -3.19 -6.22 9.31
C SER A 52 -2.18 -5.78 8.25
N LEU A 53 -1.46 -4.68 8.51
CA LEU A 53 -0.38 -4.20 7.64
C LEU A 53 0.73 -5.23 7.46
N GLU A 54 1.03 -6.04 8.48
CA GLU A 54 2.09 -7.07 8.46
C GLU A 54 1.83 -8.16 7.42
N THR A 55 0.56 -8.35 7.04
CA THR A 55 0.16 -9.34 6.03
C THR A 55 0.28 -8.80 4.60
N LEU A 56 0.47 -7.48 4.45
CA LEU A 56 0.54 -6.83 3.14
C LEU A 56 1.98 -6.73 2.67
N GLN A 57 2.25 -7.30 1.50
CA GLN A 57 3.53 -7.11 0.82
C GLN A 57 3.48 -5.86 -0.05
N ILE A 58 4.63 -5.18 -0.18
CA ILE A 58 4.78 -4.07 -1.10
C ILE A 58 4.75 -4.62 -2.54
N PRO A 59 3.91 -4.09 -3.44
CA PRO A 59 3.86 -4.54 -4.82
C PRO A 59 5.21 -4.32 -5.52
N SER A 60 5.54 -5.20 -6.45
CA SER A 60 6.75 -5.08 -7.26
C SER A 60 6.71 -3.79 -8.11
N ARG A 61 7.90 -3.23 -8.34
CA ARG A 61 8.04 -2.04 -9.19
C ARG A 61 7.52 -2.38 -10.60
N PRO A 62 6.73 -1.50 -11.23
CA PRO A 62 6.27 -1.76 -12.59
C PRO A 62 7.47 -1.99 -13.51
N ALA A 63 7.38 -3.01 -14.35
CA ALA A 63 8.39 -3.27 -15.36
C ALA A 63 8.47 -2.05 -16.29
N SER A 64 9.68 -1.54 -16.50
CA SER A 64 9.94 -0.55 -17.54
C SER A 64 9.73 -1.26 -18.89
N ILE A 65 8.55 -1.11 -19.47
CA ILE A 65 8.29 -1.54 -20.85
C ILE A 65 8.80 -0.50 -21.82
#